data_AF-A0A975KBX8-F1
#
_entry.id   AF-A0A975KBX8-F1
#
_cell.length_a   1.000
_cell.length_b   1.000
_cell.length_c   1.000
_cell.angle_alpha   90.00
_cell.angle_beta   90.00
_cell.angle_gamma   90.00
#
_symmetry.space_group_name_H-M   'P 1'
#
loop_
_entity.id
_entity.type
_entity.pdbx_description
1 polymer ?
#
loop_
_entity_poly.entity_id
_entity_poly.type
_entity_poly.pdbx_seq_one_letter_code
_entity_poly.pdbx_strand_id
1 'polypeptide(L)' 'MYPEEEIKKLVESLEDKDKVYIKILTYEFEDEYVSFRIFSQGEWKVKLVTE' A
#
# COMPACT_ATOMS: atom_id res chain seq x y z
N MET A 1 -11.93 -2.65 -3.29
CA MET A 1 -11.56 -1.26 -2.95
C MET A 1 -10.50 -1.28 -1.86
N TYR A 2 -9.49 -0.40 -1.92
CA TYR A 2 -8.40 -0.35 -0.93
C TYR A 2 -8.85 0.27 0.40
N PRO A 3 -8.59 -0.38 1.56
CA PRO A 3 -8.98 0.12 2.88
C PRO A 3 -7.96 1.12 3.43
N GLU A 4 -8.07 2.39 3.04
CA GLU A 4 -7.07 3.42 3.35
C GLU A 4 -6.93 3.71 4.85
N GLU A 5 -8.04 3.81 5.58
CA GLU A 5 -8.06 4.18 7.00
C GLU A 5 -7.45 3.09 7.89
N GLU A 6 -7.76 1.82 7.62
CA GLU A 6 -7.22 0.68 8.37
C GLU A 6 -5.73 0.54 8.15
N ILE A 7 -5.25 0.72 6.91
CA ILE A 7 -3.83 0.66 6.59
C ILE A 7 -3.09 1.83 7.23
N LYS A 8 -3.68 3.02 7.25
CA LYS A 8 -3.09 4.18 7.93
C LYS A 8 -2.89 3.90 9.43
N LYS A 9 -3.92 3.40 10.12
CA LYS A 9 -3.84 3.02 11.54
C LYS A 9 -2.78 1.94 11.79
N LEU A 10 -2.70 0.95 10.90
CA LEU A 10 -1.67 -0.08 10.96
C LEU A 10 -0.27 0.53 10.88
N VAL A 11 0.01 1.38 9.89
CA VAL A 11 1.34 2.01 9.73
C VAL A 11 1.69 2.95 10.89
N GLU A 12 0.72 3.69 11.42
CA GLU A 12 0.90 4.54 12.60
C GLU A 12 1.22 3.75 13.87
N SER A 13 0.78 2.48 13.96
CA SER A 13 1.08 1.60 15.09
C SER A 13 2.47 0.95 15.04
N LEU A 14 3.22 1.09 13.94
CA LEU A 14 4.52 0.46 13.80
C LEU A 14 5.63 1.30 14.46
N GLU A 15 6.34 0.70 15.40
CA GLU A 15 7.63 1.23 15.87
C GLU A 15 8.64 1.19 14.71
N ASP A 16 9.49 2.22 14.61
CA ASP A 16 10.47 2.35 13.53
C ASP A 16 9.89 2.26 12.10
N LYS A 17 8.71 2.86 11.84
CA LYS A 17 8.08 2.88 10.50
C LYS A 17 9.01 3.28 9.36
N ASP A 18 10.03 4.11 9.61
CA ASP A 18 11.01 4.53 8.61
C ASP A 18 11.95 3.39 8.16
N LYS A 19 12.02 2.29 8.90
CA LYS A 19 12.77 1.08 8.54
C LYS A 19 11.89 -0.02 7.96
N VAL A 20 10.57 0.16 7.97
CA VAL A 20 9.61 -0.84 7.52
C VAL A 20 9.43 -0.77 6.01
N TYR A 21 9.32 -1.94 5.38
CA TYR A 21 8.91 -2.10 3.99
C TYR A 21 7.54 -2.80 3.93
N ILE A 22 6.53 -2.12 3.39
CA ILE A 22 5.20 -2.70 3.12
C ILE A 22 4.92 -2.64 1.62
N LYS A 23 4.40 -3.74 1.08
CA LYS A 23 3.98 -3.87 -0.32
C LYS A 23 2.52 -4.32 -0.35
N ILE A 24 1.66 -3.48 -0.90
CA ILE A 24 0.22 -3.76 -1.07
C ILE A 24 -0.08 -3.91 -2.54
N LEU A 25 -0.74 -5.01 -2.89
CA LEU A 25 -1.15 -5.36 -4.22
C LEU A 25 -2.67 -5.47 -4.24
N THR A 26 -3.33 -4.63 -5.04
CA THR A 26 -4.77 -4.65 -5.20
C THR A 26 -5.11 -5.21 -6.57
N TYR A 27 -6.01 -6.19 -6.59
CA TYR A 27 -6.52 -6.81 -7.79
C TYR A 27 -8.01 -6.51 -7.92
N GLU A 28 -8.47 -6.40 -9.15
CA GLU A 28 -9.87 -6.51 -9.49
C GLU A 28 -10.17 -7.95 -9.91
N PHE A 29 -11.37 -8.43 -9.59
CA PHE A 29 -11.75 -9.81 -9.89
C PHE A 29 -11.76 -9.97 -11.42
N GLU A 30 -10.97 -10.91 -11.94
CA GLU A 30 -10.77 -11.22 -13.38
C GLU A 30 -9.66 -10.44 -14.13
N ASP A 31 -8.99 -9.46 -13.52
CA ASP A 31 -7.90 -8.67 -14.15
C ASP A 31 -6.50 -8.88 -13.51
N GLU A 32 -5.46 -8.40 -14.20
CA GLU A 32 -4.12 -8.21 -13.61
C GLU A 32 -4.14 -7.13 -12.49
N TYR A 33 -2.98 -6.85 -11.87
CA TYR A 33 -2.87 -5.86 -10.80
C TYR A 33 -3.40 -4.47 -11.21
N VAL A 34 -4.44 -3.98 -10.55
CA VAL A 34 -5.02 -2.65 -10.80
C VAL A 34 -4.28 -1.55 -10.03
N SER A 35 -3.71 -1.88 -8.88
CA SER A 35 -2.81 -0.95 -8.19
C SER A 35 -1.78 -1.62 -7.31
N PHE A 36 -0.67 -0.92 -7.14
CA PHE A 36 0.44 -1.30 -6.28
C PHE A 36 0.85 -0.11 -5.41
N ARG A 37 1.01 -0.35 -4.12
CA ARG A 37 1.53 0.64 -3.16
C ARG A 37 2.73 0.08 -2.42
N ILE A 38 3.76 0.90 -2.27
CA ILE A 38 4.91 0.64 -1.41
C ILE A 38 4.92 1.67 -0.30
N PHE A 39 5.11 1.23 0.93
CA PHE A 39 5.60 2.08 2.00
C PHE A 39 7.05 1.71 2.30
N SER A 40 7.93 2.71 2.28
CA SER A 40 9.34 2.52 2.62
C SER A 40 9.93 3.85 3.05
N GLN A 41 10.82 3.85 4.05
CA GLN A 41 11.50 5.07 4.50
C GLN A 41 10.53 6.18 4.94
N GLY A 42 9.40 5.79 5.53
CA GLY A 42 8.39 6.74 6.01
C GLY A 42 7.46 7.29 4.91
N GLU A 43 7.66 6.89 3.65
CA GLU A 43 6.94 7.44 2.50
C GLU A 43 6.13 6.40 1.73
N TRP A 44 5.00 6.82 1.16
CA TRP A 44 4.19 6.03 0.25
C TRP A 44 4.55 6.30 -1.21
N LYS A 45 4.77 5.24 -1.98
CA LYS A 45 4.86 5.25 -3.45
C LYS A 45 3.69 4.47 -4.01
N VAL A 46 2.79 5.15 -4.73
CA VAL A 46 1.59 4.56 -5.32
C VAL A 46 1.76 4.48 -6.83
N LYS A 47 1.53 3.30 -7.41
CA LYS A 47 1.42 3.10 -8.86
C LYS A 47 0.05 2.51 -9.16
N LEU A 48 -0.77 3.27 -9.87
CA LEU A 48 -2.01 2.79 -10.45
C LEU A 48 -1.68 2.23 -11.83
N VAL A 49 -2.21 1.05 -12.15
CA VAL A 49 -2.20 0.50 -13.49
C VAL A 49 -3.62 0.66 -13.98
N THR A 50 -3.89 1.81 -14.60
CA THR A 50 -5.13 2.02 -15.36
C THR A 50 -4.85 1.62 -16.80
N GLU A 51 -5.70 0.78 -17.37
CA GLU A 51 -5.79 0.60 -18.83
C GLU A 51 -6.18 1.90 -19.54
#